data_AF-A0A2T4UE62-F1
#
_entry.id   AF-A0A2T4UE62-F1
#
_cell.length_a   1.000
_cell.length_b   1.000
_cell.length_c   1.000
_cell.angle_alpha   90.00
_cell.angle_beta   90.00
_cell.angle_gamma   90.00
#
_symmetry.space_group_name_H-M   'P 1'
#
loop_
_entity.id
_entity.type
_entity.pdbx_description
1 polymer ?
#
loop_
_entity_poly.entity_id
_entity_poly.type
_entity_poly.pdbx_seq_one_letter_code
_entity_poly.pdbx_strand_id
1 'polypeptide(L)'
;MLSGFDPLDEDYATLDSHLVGGSHDVELDSAGRIAMPSRLAQYAGITKDVVLVGSKTHIQIWDRSTWDARSERLPDAVQDISRRRKGASRLPTLGQA
;
A
#
# COMPACT_ATOMS: atom_id res chain seq x y z
N MET A 1 -6.89 5.48 -7.26
CA MET A 1 -6.75 4.53 -6.13
C MET A 1 -8.12 4.00 -5.66
N LEU A 2 -9.22 4.72 -5.87
CA LEU A 2 -10.60 4.29 -5.52
C LEU A 2 -11.54 4.11 -6.73
N SER A 3 -10.99 3.91 -7.94
CA SER A 3 -11.72 3.99 -9.22
C SER A 3 -12.65 2.81 -9.55
N GLY A 4 -13.27 2.20 -8.54
CA GLY A 4 -14.17 1.05 -8.67
C GLY A 4 -15.27 0.97 -7.61
N PHE A 5 -15.45 2.04 -6.82
CA PHE A 5 -16.51 2.17 -5.82
C PHE A 5 -17.44 3.31 -6.22
N ASP A 6 -18.73 3.22 -5.89
CA ASP A 6 -19.63 4.36 -6.03
C ASP A 6 -19.26 5.41 -4.96
N PRO A 7 -19.02 6.68 -5.33
CA PRO A 7 -18.70 7.74 -4.38
C PRO A 7 -19.77 7.98 -3.31
N LEU A 8 -20.99 7.50 -3.51
CA LEU A 8 -22.11 7.62 -2.57
C LEU A 8 -22.24 6.44 -1.61
N ASP A 9 -21.45 5.38 -1.78
CA ASP A 9 -21.46 4.22 -0.87
C ASP A 9 -20.76 4.55 0.47
N GLU A 10 -21.30 4.02 1.57
CA GLU A 10 -20.69 4.16 2.90
C GLU A 10 -19.26 3.61 2.96
N ASP A 11 -18.99 2.53 2.21
CA ASP A 11 -17.65 1.95 2.09
C ASP A 11 -16.67 2.93 1.42
N TYR A 12 -17.12 3.68 0.40
CA TYR A 12 -16.29 4.70 -0.24
C TYR A 12 -15.96 5.83 0.73
N ALA A 13 -16.98 6.39 1.40
CA ALA A 13 -16.79 7.46 2.36
C ALA A 13 -15.85 7.06 3.51
N THR A 14 -15.94 5.80 3.96
CA THR A 14 -15.06 5.24 4.99
C THR A 14 -13.62 5.13 4.50
N LEU A 15 -13.40 4.63 3.29
CA LEU A 15 -12.06 4.52 2.71
C LEU A 15 -11.44 5.89 2.42
N ASP A 16 -12.23 6.82 1.89
CA ASP A 16 -11.78 8.18 1.57
C ASP A 16 -11.36 8.93 2.84
N SER A 17 -12.21 8.95 3.87
CA SER A 17 -11.88 9.60 5.15
C SER A 17 -10.65 8.99 5.83
N HIS A 18 -10.44 7.67 5.71
CA HIS A 18 -9.25 7.03 6.26
C HIS A 18 -7.98 7.33 5.47
N LEU A 19 -8.04 7.24 4.13
CA LEU A 19 -6.86 7.37 3.27
C LEU A 19 -6.50 8.83 2.98
N VAL A 20 -7.49 9.64 2.62
CA VAL A 20 -7.32 11.06 2.31
C VAL A 20 -7.33 11.89 3.59
N GLY A 21 -8.30 11.67 4.47
CA GLY A 21 -8.36 12.38 5.76
C GLY A 21 -7.20 12.05 6.70
N GLY A 22 -6.54 10.89 6.51
CA GLY A 22 -5.31 10.51 7.19
C GLY A 22 -4.02 11.02 6.55
N SER A 23 -4.10 11.69 5.39
CA SER A 23 -2.94 12.20 4.66
C SER A 23 -2.44 13.54 5.20
N HIS A 24 -1.18 13.85 4.91
CA HIS A 24 -0.55 15.12 5.29
C HIS A 24 0.29 15.64 4.13
N ASP A 25 0.03 16.88 3.73
CA ASP A 25 0.90 17.59 2.80
C ASP A 25 2.23 17.92 3.49
N VAL A 26 3.32 17.65 2.79
CA VAL A 26 4.68 17.90 3.26
C VAL A 26 5.51 18.48 2.14
N GLU A 27 6.37 19.43 2.49
CA GLU A 27 7.33 20.02 1.55
C GLU A 27 8.73 19.45 1.80
N LEU A 28 9.50 19.43 0.72
CA LEU A 28 10.93 19.12 0.80
C LEU A 28 11.68 20.39 1.17
N ASP A 29 12.57 20.27 2.15
CA ASP A 29 13.50 21.36 2.44
C ASP A 29 14.58 21.48 1.35
N SER A 30 15.42 22.52 1.45
CA SER A 30 16.51 22.77 0.50
C SER A 30 17.54 21.63 0.37
N ALA A 31 17.58 20.71 1.34
CA ALA A 31 18.45 19.52 1.32
C ALA A 31 17.71 18.26 0.84
N GLY A 32 16.45 18.39 0.38
CA GLY A 32 15.63 17.27 -0.08
C GLY A 32 15.11 16.39 1.05
N ARG A 33 14.98 16.91 2.27
CA ARG A 33 14.45 16.17 3.43
C ARG A 33 12.96 16.47 3.64
N ILE A 34 12.24 15.50 4.18
CA ILE A 34 10.84 15.63 4.58
C ILE A 34 10.78 15.63 6.11
N ALA A 35 10.09 16.60 6.69
CA ALA A 35 9.73 16.55 8.11
C ALA A 35 8.58 15.55 8.29
N MET A 36 8.88 14.37 8.84
CA MET A 36 7.88 13.33 9.06
C MET A 36 6.84 13.78 10.10
N PRO A 37 5.54 13.85 9.74
CA PRO A 37 4.49 14.15 10.71
C PRO A 37 4.44 13.09 11.82
N SER A 38 4.40 13.53 13.09
CA SER A 38 4.48 12.64 14.26
C SER A 38 3.36 11.58 14.28
N ARG A 39 2.15 11.95 13.85
CA ARG A 39 1.02 11.02 13.71
C ARG A 39 1.35 9.86 12.74
N LEU A 40 1.95 10.17 11.58
CA LEU A 40 2.30 9.16 10.58
C LEU A 40 3.45 8.27 11.05
N ALA A 41 4.45 8.85 11.73
CA ALA A 41 5.53 8.09 12.35
C ALA A 41 5.00 7.11 13.40
N GLN A 42 4.08 7.56 14.27
CA GLN A 42 3.43 6.71 15.27
C GLN A 42 2.59 5.60 14.62
N TYR A 43 1.77 5.95 13.61
CA TYR A 43 0.96 4.98 12.88
C TYR A 43 1.82 3.89 12.23
N ALA A 44 2.94 4.28 11.60
CA ALA A 44 3.86 3.36 10.95
C ALA A 44 4.82 2.64 11.92
N GLY A 45 4.79 2.97 13.21
CA GLY A 45 5.70 2.42 14.22
C GLY A 45 7.16 2.81 14.03
N ILE A 46 7.45 3.90 13.31
CA ILE A 46 8.80 4.35 13.00
C ILE A 46 9.40 5.01 14.23
N THR A 47 10.51 4.46 14.73
CA THR A 47 11.23 4.98 15.89
C THR A 47 12.58 5.58 15.55
N LYS A 48 13.28 5.02 14.55
CA LYS A 48 14.64 5.44 14.21
C LYS A 48 14.98 5.19 12.74
N ASP A 49 15.14 3.92 12.38
CA ASP A 49 15.64 3.53 11.06
C ASP A 49 14.49 3.23 10.12
N VAL A 50 14.55 3.79 8.90
CA VAL A 50 13.49 3.65 7.90
C VAL A 50 13.97 2.91 6.65
N VAL A 51 13.01 2.35 5.92
CA VAL A 51 13.22 1.78 4.58
C VAL A 51 12.34 2.52 3.58
N LEU A 52 12.95 2.95 2.48
CA LEU A 52 12.22 3.47 1.33
C LEU A 52 12.08 2.37 0.29
N VAL A 53 10.84 2.08 -0.09
CA VAL A 53 10.52 1.07 -1.10
C VAL A 53 9.77 1.75 -2.23
N GLY A 54 10.34 1.71 -3.43
CA GLY A 54 9.70 2.24 -4.63
C GLY A 54 8.52 1.37 -5.06
N SER A 55 7.37 2.00 -5.26
CA SER A 55 6.23 1.44 -5.99
C SER A 55 5.98 2.27 -7.23
N LYS A 56 5.34 1.69 -8.25
CA LYS A 56 5.21 2.28 -9.59
C LYS A 56 4.78 3.76 -9.61
N THR A 57 3.98 4.19 -8.63
CA THR A 57 3.42 5.55 -8.55
C THR A 57 3.76 6.32 -7.27
N HIS A 58 4.42 5.69 -6.29
CA HIS A 58 4.66 6.28 -4.97
C HIS A 58 5.82 5.59 -4.26
N ILE A 59 6.33 6.22 -3.22
CA ILE A 59 7.33 5.61 -2.33
C ILE A 59 6.62 5.18 -1.05
N GLN A 60 6.94 3.99 -0.55
CA GLN A 60 6.50 3.52 0.75
C GLN A 60 7.62 3.74 1.76
N ILE A 61 7.25 4.20 2.94
CA ILE A 61 8.15 4.43 4.07
C ILE A 61 7.79 3.41 5.14
N TRP A 62 8.77 2.62 5.55
CA TRP A 62 8.58 1.57 6.54
C TRP A 62 9.55 1.75 7.71
N ASP A 63 9.13 1.34 8.90
CA ASP A 63 10.07 0.98 9.96
C ASP A 63 10.96 -0.19 9.50
N ARG A 64 12.27 -0.12 9.81
CA ARG A 64 13.25 -1.13 9.39
C ARG A 64 12.85 -2.54 9.81
N SER A 65 12.57 -2.74 11.10
CA SER A 65 12.29 -4.08 11.64
C SER A 65 11.02 -4.68 11.04
N THR A 66 10.01 -3.83 10.83
CA THR A 66 8.74 -4.21 10.22
C THR A 66 8.94 -4.62 8.75
N TRP A 67 9.75 -3.87 8.01
CA TRP A 67 10.05 -4.19 6.62
C TRP A 67 10.85 -5.48 6.49
N ASP A 68 11.84 -5.71 7.35
CA ASP A 68 12.68 -6.90 7.28
C ASP A 68 11.84 -8.16 7.51
N ALA A 69 11.00 -8.18 8.55
CA ALA A 69 10.06 -9.27 8.81
C ALA A 69 9.05 -9.48 7.67
N ARG A 70 8.60 -8.41 7.01
CA ARG A 70 7.73 -8.50 5.84
C ARG A 70 8.47 -9.08 4.63
N SER A 71 9.69 -8.62 4.39
CA SER A 71 10.51 -8.97 3.23
C SER A 71 10.85 -10.45 3.19
N GLU A 72 11.14 -11.05 4.35
CA GLU A 72 11.36 -12.49 4.50
C GLU A 72 10.15 -13.32 4.03
N ARG A 73 8.94 -12.78 4.20
CA ARG A 73 7.68 -13.45 3.82
C ARG A 73 7.23 -13.16 2.38
N LEU A 74 7.84 -12.18 1.71
CA LEU A 74 7.44 -11.79 0.35
C LEU A 74 7.54 -12.93 -0.67
N PRO A 75 8.62 -13.74 -0.71
CA PRO A 75 8.73 -14.83 -1.69
C PRO A 75 7.55 -15.80 -1.63
N ASP A 76 7.20 -16.26 -0.43
CA ASP A 76 6.09 -17.19 -0.22
C ASP A 76 4.74 -16.58 -0.60
N ALA A 77 4.50 -15.32 -0.19
CA ALA A 77 3.29 -14.60 -0.54
C ALA A 77 3.15 -14.42 -2.07
N VAL A 78 4.23 -14.10 -2.77
CA VAL A 78 4.23 -13.98 -4.24
C VAL A 78 3.91 -15.32 -4.90
N GLN A 79 4.47 -16.42 -4.42
CA GLN A 79 4.19 -17.76 -4.94
C GLN A 79 2.71 -18.14 -4.75
N ASP A 80 2.14 -17.86 -3.58
CA ASP A 80 0.74 -18.14 -3.27
C ASP A 80 -0.22 -17.31 -4.12
N ILE A 81 0.02 -16.00 -4.27
CA ILE A 81 -0.76 -15.13 -5.18
C ILE A 81 -0.73 -15.67 -6.61
N SER A 82 0.45 -16.08 -7.09
CA SER A 82 0.61 -16.67 -8.42
C SER A 82 -0.22 -17.94 -8.58
N ARG A 83 -0.23 -18.82 -7.56
CA ARG A 83 -1.03 -20.05 -7.55
C ARG A 83 -2.53 -19.76 -7.61
N ARG A 84 -3.03 -18.85 -6.76
CA ARG A 84 -4.45 -18.48 -6.70
C ARG A 84 -4.94 -17.89 -8.02
N ARG A 85 -4.15 -17.00 -8.64
CA ARG A 85 -4.50 -16.40 -9.94
C ARG A 85 -4.48 -17.41 -11.09
N LYS A 86 -3.53 -18.35 -11.12
CA LYS A 86 -3.53 -19.44 -12.12
C LYS A 86 -4.74 -20.37 -11.95
N GLY A 87 -5.20 -20.59 -10.71
CA GLY A 87 -6.42 -21.36 -10.43
C GLY A 87 -7.71 -20.67 -10.88
N ALA A 88 -7.81 -19.35 -10.66
CA ALA A 88 -8.98 -18.54 -11.06
C ALA A 88 -9.10 -18.34 -12.58
N SER A 89 -8.01 -18.49 -13.34
CA SER A 89 -7.99 -18.35 -14.81
C SER A 89 -8.55 -19.58 -15.58
N ARG A 90 -9.08 -20.60 -14.89
CA ARG A 90 -9.68 -21.80 -15.50
C ARG A 90 -11.21 -21.75 -15.58
N LEU A 91 -11.81 -20.57 -15.77
CA LEU A 91 -13.20 -20.53 -16.24
C LEU A 91 -13.22 -21.04 -17.69
N PRO A 92 -14.05 -22.03 -18.03
CA PRO A 92 -14.21 -22.42 -19.42
C PRO A 92 -14.72 -21.18 -20.15
N THR A 93 -14.00 -20.73 -21.18
CA THR A 93 -14.59 -19.86 -22.20
C THR A 93 -15.84 -20.59 -22.66
N LEU A 94 -17.02 -20.06 -22.29
CA LEU A 94 -18.27 -20.53 -22.82
C LEU A 94 -18.15 -20.32 -24.33
N GLY A 95 -17.96 -21.44 -25.03
CA GLY A 95 -17.79 -21.47 -26.45
C GLY A 95 -18.97 -20.78 -27.11
N GLN A 96 -18.66 -19.95 -28.07
CA GLN A 96 -19.59 -19.54 -29.11
C GLN A 96 -20.29 -20.79 -29.69
N ALA A 97 -21.62 -20.70 -29.80
CA ALA A 97 -22.44 -21.37 -30.79
C ALA A 97 -23.71 -20.55 -30.97
#